data_AF-A0A520K2M3-F1
#
_entry.id   AF-A0A520K2M3-F1
#
_cell.length_a   1.000
_cell.length_b   1.000
_cell.length_c   1.000
_cell.angle_alpha   90.00
_cell.angle_beta   90.00
_cell.angle_gamma   90.00
#
_symmetry.space_group_name_H-M   'P 1'
#
loop_
_entity.id
_entity.type
_entity.pdbx_description
1 polymer ?
#
loop_
_entity_poly.entity_id
_entity_poly.type
_entity_poly.pdbx_seq_one_letter_code
_entity_poly.pdbx_strand_id
1 'polypeptide(L)'
;MAKKKISFFVVKLRDLLNNSSIYDRHFRSKPEEWNALSVTIDTLEDTYLALEHVETFGLGDEIGENYLKLYGLLQAVVMHQDSIHRLYQTFLGHDLQPDSGSAWMKIRDLSNSIKRCFISRFDLQRNKIRLWIWDKDKGIDEIEKVDLKNLFELYKSEAASYLNKIHQAQIEKYGEF
;
A
#
# COMPACT_ATOMS: atom_id res chain seq x y z
N MET A 1 -16.59 6.97 16.50
CA MET A 1 -16.27 7.51 15.16
C MET A 1 -16.04 6.35 14.21
N ALA A 2 -16.71 6.32 13.06
CA ALA A 2 -16.39 5.34 12.02
C ALA A 2 -14.95 5.55 11.54
N LYS A 3 -14.14 4.49 11.47
CA LYS A 3 -12.79 4.59 10.87
C LYS A 3 -12.96 4.96 9.40
N LYS A 4 -12.35 6.08 8.99
CA LYS A 4 -12.32 6.50 7.58
C LYS A 4 -11.51 5.48 6.77
N LYS A 5 -12.01 5.12 5.59
CA LYS A 5 -11.34 4.19 4.67
C LYS A 5 -10.21 4.91 3.93
N ILE A 6 -9.29 4.15 3.33
CA ILE A 6 -8.22 4.68 2.48
C ILE A 6 -8.78 5.55 1.36
N SER A 7 -9.85 5.09 0.68
CA SER A 7 -10.53 5.84 -0.39
C SER A 7 -10.90 7.26 0.00
N PHE A 8 -11.36 7.48 1.25
CA PHE A 8 -11.67 8.83 1.74
C PHE A 8 -10.42 9.73 1.69
N PHE A 9 -9.27 9.23 2.15
CA PHE A 9 -8.05 10.02 2.20
C PHE A 9 -7.43 10.23 0.82
N VAL A 10 -7.53 9.24 -0.08
CA VAL A 10 -7.09 9.39 -1.48
C VAL A 10 -7.83 10.54 -2.16
N VAL A 11 -9.16 10.60 -2.01
CA VAL A 11 -9.97 11.71 -2.55
C VAL A 11 -9.51 13.05 -1.94
N LYS A 12 -9.27 13.11 -0.63
CA LYS A 12 -8.83 14.36 0.02
C LYS A 12 -7.44 14.83 -0.40
N LEU A 13 -6.53 13.92 -0.69
CA LEU A 13 -5.23 14.26 -1.25
C LEU A 13 -5.35 14.69 -2.72
N ARG A 14 -6.28 14.10 -3.48
CA ARG A 14 -6.56 14.51 -4.86
C ARG A 14 -7.18 15.92 -4.93
N ASP A 15 -8.05 16.27 -3.99
CA ASP A 15 -8.65 17.61 -3.89
C ASP A 15 -7.57 18.71 -3.81
N LEU A 16 -6.43 18.45 -3.15
CA LEU A 16 -5.27 19.36 -3.12
C LEU A 16 -4.71 19.59 -4.53
N LEU A 17 -4.50 18.52 -5.31
CA LEU A 17 -3.94 18.61 -6.67
C LEU A 17 -4.87 19.35 -7.63
N ASN A 18 -6.18 19.23 -7.41
CA ASN A 18 -7.18 19.91 -8.22
C ASN A 18 -7.32 21.40 -7.86
N ASN A 19 -6.69 21.86 -6.77
CA ASN A 19 -6.77 23.24 -6.32
C ASN A 19 -5.68 24.11 -6.97
N SER A 20 -6.05 24.83 -8.03
CA SER A 20 -5.16 25.75 -8.74
C SER A 20 -4.58 26.86 -7.85
N SER A 21 -5.30 27.29 -6.81
CA SER A 21 -4.79 28.30 -5.88
C SER A 21 -3.64 27.78 -5.03
N ILE A 22 -3.67 26.50 -4.64
CA ILE A 22 -2.54 25.88 -3.91
C ILE A 22 -1.32 25.79 -4.82
N TYR A 23 -1.51 25.35 -6.07
CA TYR A 23 -0.44 25.32 -7.04
C TYR A 23 0.20 26.70 -7.22
N ASP A 24 -0.60 27.73 -7.49
CA ASP A 24 -0.11 29.08 -7.75
C ASP A 24 0.64 29.68 -6.56
N ARG A 25 0.17 29.42 -5.33
CA ARG A 25 0.77 29.97 -4.10
C ARG A 25 2.03 29.23 -3.65
N HIS A 26 2.07 27.91 -3.80
CA HIS A 26 3.08 27.08 -3.13
C HIS A 26 4.03 26.35 -4.08
N PHE A 27 3.62 26.11 -5.34
CA PHE A 27 4.31 25.19 -6.23
C PHE A 27 4.68 25.77 -7.60
N ARG A 28 4.14 26.94 -7.98
CA ARG A 28 4.46 27.60 -9.25
C ARG A 28 5.96 27.82 -9.47
N SER A 29 6.72 28.10 -8.40
CA SER A 29 8.17 28.27 -8.46
C SER A 29 8.96 26.96 -8.34
N LYS A 30 8.27 25.83 -8.13
CA LYS A 30 8.83 24.50 -7.83
C LYS A 30 8.05 23.39 -8.55
N PRO A 31 7.93 23.44 -9.89
CA PRO A 31 7.10 22.50 -10.65
C PRO A 31 7.51 21.04 -10.47
N GLU A 32 8.78 20.76 -10.20
CA GLU A 32 9.29 19.43 -9.89
C GLU A 32 8.72 18.85 -8.58
N GLU A 33 8.56 19.67 -7.54
CA GLU A 33 7.93 19.25 -6.28
C GLU A 33 6.45 18.90 -6.51
N TRP A 34 5.75 19.69 -7.34
CA TRP A 34 4.36 19.44 -7.72
C TRP A 34 4.18 18.16 -8.55
N ASN A 35 5.04 17.96 -9.55
CA ASN A 35 4.99 16.76 -10.38
C ASN A 35 5.29 15.51 -9.56
N ALA A 36 6.28 15.57 -8.66
CA ALA A 36 6.58 14.46 -7.76
C ALA A 36 5.40 14.15 -6.84
N LEU A 37 4.75 15.16 -6.27
CA LEU A 37 3.54 14.99 -5.46
C LEU A 37 2.39 14.40 -6.28
N SER A 38 2.20 14.87 -7.52
CA SER A 38 1.14 14.40 -8.42
C SER A 38 1.30 12.92 -8.75
N VAL A 39 2.49 12.52 -9.21
CA VAL A 39 2.82 11.11 -9.50
C VAL A 39 2.68 10.22 -8.26
N THR A 40 3.03 10.74 -7.08
CA THR A 40 2.91 10.00 -5.83
C THR A 40 1.44 9.70 -5.50
N ILE A 41 0.55 10.69 -5.68
CA ILE A 41 -0.89 10.55 -5.44
C ILE A 41 -1.56 9.70 -6.52
N ASP A 42 -1.17 9.84 -7.79
CA ASP A 42 -1.62 8.95 -8.88
C ASP A 42 -1.29 7.49 -8.55
N THR A 43 -0.04 7.24 -8.17
CA THR A 43 0.41 5.88 -7.81
C THR A 43 -0.35 5.37 -6.58
N LEU A 44 -0.63 6.21 -5.58
CA LEU A 44 -1.42 5.84 -4.41
C LEU A 44 -2.85 5.42 -4.81
N GLU A 45 -3.49 6.19 -5.69
CA GLU A 45 -4.85 5.94 -6.15
C GLU A 45 -4.95 4.67 -7.01
N ASP A 46 -4.07 4.54 -8.01
CA ASP A 46 -4.04 3.40 -8.93
C ASP A 46 -3.79 2.09 -8.19
N THR A 47 -2.85 2.11 -7.24
CA THR A 47 -2.55 0.92 -6.45
C THR A 47 -3.70 0.58 -5.51
N TYR A 48 -4.34 1.57 -4.86
CA TYR A 48 -5.51 1.31 -4.03
C TYR A 48 -6.68 0.73 -4.83
N LEU A 49 -6.93 1.24 -6.05
CA LEU A 49 -7.95 0.69 -6.94
C LEU A 49 -7.68 -0.78 -7.29
N ALA A 50 -6.41 -1.13 -7.54
CA ALA A 50 -6.02 -2.53 -7.77
C ALA A 50 -6.26 -3.41 -6.53
N LEU A 51 -5.98 -2.90 -5.31
CA LEU A 51 -6.27 -3.62 -4.06
C LEU A 51 -7.77 -3.88 -3.90
N GLU A 52 -8.61 -2.86 -4.11
CA GLU A 52 -10.08 -2.99 -4.00
C GLU A 52 -10.64 -3.97 -5.03
N HIS A 53 -10.07 -4.00 -6.24
CA HIS A 53 -10.48 -4.94 -7.27
C HIS A 53 -10.24 -6.38 -6.83
N VAL A 54 -9.04 -6.70 -6.34
CA VAL A 54 -8.73 -8.06 -5.87
C VAL A 54 -9.55 -8.44 -4.63
N GLU A 55 -9.85 -7.50 -3.75
CA GLU A 55 -10.74 -7.76 -2.60
C GLU A 55 -12.16 -8.12 -3.04
N THR A 56 -12.67 -7.43 -4.06
CA THR A 56 -14.04 -7.59 -4.55
C THR A 56 -14.21 -8.83 -5.41
N PHE A 57 -13.27 -9.07 -6.31
CA PHE A 57 -13.39 -10.09 -7.35
C PHE A 57 -12.50 -11.32 -7.10
N GLY A 58 -11.65 -11.28 -6.07
CA GLY A 58 -10.70 -12.35 -5.77
C GLY A 58 -9.57 -12.47 -6.80
N LEU A 59 -8.81 -13.55 -6.68
CA LEU A 59 -7.64 -13.83 -7.52
C LEU A 59 -8.00 -14.55 -8.85
N GLY A 60 -9.28 -14.82 -9.09
CA GLY A 60 -9.75 -15.52 -10.29
C GLY A 60 -9.77 -17.04 -10.14
N ASP A 61 -10.24 -17.72 -11.20
CA ASP A 61 -10.48 -19.17 -11.19
C ASP A 61 -9.35 -19.95 -11.87
N GLU A 62 -8.62 -19.31 -12.80
CA GLU A 62 -7.52 -19.94 -13.51
C GLU A 62 -6.19 -19.83 -12.74
N ILE A 63 -5.35 -20.87 -12.79
CA ILE A 63 -4.09 -20.91 -12.06
C ILE A 63 -3.14 -19.77 -12.50
N GLY A 64 -3.06 -19.50 -13.81
CA GLY A 64 -2.21 -18.44 -14.35
C GLY A 64 -2.67 -17.04 -13.91
N GLU A 65 -3.98 -16.80 -13.96
CA GLU A 65 -4.61 -15.57 -13.49
C GLU A 65 -4.37 -15.35 -11.99
N ASN A 66 -4.52 -16.40 -11.18
CA ASN A 66 -4.26 -16.38 -9.75
C ASN A 66 -2.84 -15.93 -9.41
N TYR A 67 -1.83 -16.42 -10.13
CA TYR A 67 -0.44 -15.98 -9.94
C TYR A 67 -0.25 -14.53 -10.35
N LEU A 68 -0.75 -14.14 -11.53
CA LEU A 68 -0.61 -12.78 -12.01
C LEU A 68 -1.23 -11.78 -11.03
N LYS A 69 -2.45 -12.06 -10.56
CA LYS A 69 -3.16 -11.23 -9.58
C LYS A 69 -2.49 -11.24 -8.22
N LEU A 70 -1.94 -12.37 -7.75
CA LEU A 70 -1.20 -12.42 -6.49
C LEU A 70 0.06 -11.55 -6.53
N TYR A 71 0.90 -11.73 -7.55
CA TYR A 71 2.13 -10.93 -7.68
C TYR A 71 1.81 -9.45 -7.94
N GLY A 72 0.79 -9.17 -8.75
CA GLY A 72 0.27 -7.82 -8.96
C GLY A 72 -0.22 -7.17 -7.66
N LEU A 73 -0.95 -7.92 -6.84
CA LEU A 73 -1.43 -7.45 -5.53
C LEU A 73 -0.27 -7.11 -4.58
N LEU A 74 0.73 -7.98 -4.48
CA LEU A 74 1.90 -7.74 -3.63
C LEU A 74 2.69 -6.52 -4.11
N GLN A 75 2.91 -6.40 -5.43
CA GLN A 75 3.58 -5.24 -6.02
C GLN A 75 2.78 -3.96 -5.81
N ALA A 76 1.45 -4.02 -5.96
CA ALA A 76 0.57 -2.88 -5.71
C ALA A 76 0.66 -2.42 -4.25
N VAL A 77 0.72 -3.34 -3.27
CA VAL A 77 0.95 -2.95 -1.87
C VAL A 77 2.28 -2.24 -1.69
N VAL A 78 3.37 -2.77 -2.24
CA VAL A 78 4.70 -2.15 -2.09
C VAL A 78 4.70 -0.72 -2.62
N MET A 79 4.14 -0.52 -3.83
CA MET A 79 4.02 0.80 -4.43
C MET A 79 3.09 1.72 -3.63
N HIS A 80 1.97 1.21 -3.12
CA HIS A 80 1.08 1.97 -2.24
C HIS A 80 1.79 2.40 -0.94
N GLN A 81 2.60 1.52 -0.35
CA GLN A 81 3.41 1.82 0.84
C GLN A 81 4.45 2.91 0.54
N ASP A 82 5.16 2.81 -0.58
CA ASP A 82 6.15 3.80 -0.99
C ASP A 82 5.51 5.17 -1.24
N SER A 83 4.33 5.21 -1.86
CA SER A 83 3.56 6.44 -2.03
C SER A 83 3.19 7.07 -0.68
N ILE A 84 2.65 6.28 0.25
CA ILE A 84 2.35 6.78 1.60
C ILE A 84 3.61 7.28 2.30
N HIS A 85 4.73 6.56 2.23
CA HIS A 85 6.00 6.98 2.83
C HIS A 85 6.46 8.32 2.27
N ARG A 86 6.40 8.49 0.96
CA ARG A 86 6.78 9.73 0.28
C ARG A 86 5.88 10.90 0.68
N LEU A 87 4.56 10.67 0.78
CA LEU A 87 3.62 11.67 1.26
C LEU A 87 3.90 12.01 2.73
N TYR A 88 4.16 11.01 3.57
CA TYR A 88 4.48 11.20 4.97
C TYR A 88 5.72 12.09 5.14
N GLN A 89 6.80 11.82 4.41
CA GLN A 89 7.99 12.69 4.37
C GLN A 89 7.63 14.11 3.89
N THR A 90 6.83 14.25 2.83
CA THR A 90 6.49 15.54 2.22
C THR A 90 5.68 16.44 3.16
N PHE A 91 4.74 15.86 3.91
CA PHE A 91 3.82 16.61 4.77
C PHE A 91 4.30 16.73 6.21
N LEU A 92 4.94 15.69 6.77
CA LEU A 92 5.40 15.68 8.17
C LEU A 92 6.90 15.98 8.33
N GLY A 93 7.67 16.01 7.23
CA GLY A 93 9.08 16.39 7.25
C GLY A 93 10.03 15.33 7.81
N HIS A 94 9.55 14.09 8.04
CA HIS A 94 10.37 12.99 8.53
C HIS A 94 9.93 11.64 7.96
N ASP A 95 10.78 10.63 8.08
CA ASP A 95 10.48 9.27 7.62
C ASP A 95 9.35 8.62 8.42
N LEU A 96 8.49 7.89 7.72
CA LEU A 96 7.55 6.97 8.34
C LEU A 96 8.33 5.77 8.91
N GLN A 97 8.07 5.44 10.17
CA GLN A 97 8.68 4.32 10.88
C GLN A 97 7.59 3.35 11.37
N PRO A 98 7.19 2.36 10.54
CA PRO A 98 6.22 1.36 10.95
C PRO A 98 6.77 0.44 12.04
N ASP A 99 5.91 -0.03 12.93
CA ASP A 99 6.30 -1.02 13.94
C ASP A 99 6.81 -2.31 13.27
N SER A 100 7.88 -2.91 13.78
CA SER A 100 8.51 -4.10 13.18
C SER A 100 7.58 -5.32 13.08
N GLY A 101 6.56 -5.42 13.94
CA GLY A 101 5.55 -6.48 13.93
C GLY A 101 4.29 -6.18 13.13
N SER A 102 4.20 -4.99 12.52
CA SER A 102 3.01 -4.49 11.79
C SER A 102 2.70 -5.31 10.54
N ALA A 103 1.44 -5.25 10.09
CA ALA A 103 1.04 -5.85 8.82
C ALA A 103 1.76 -5.20 7.64
N TRP A 104 2.04 -3.90 7.75
CA TRP A 104 2.88 -3.14 6.82
C TRP A 104 4.23 -3.81 6.55
N MET A 105 5.00 -4.06 7.61
CA MET A 105 6.33 -4.68 7.48
C MET A 105 6.23 -6.13 7.00
N LYS A 106 5.26 -6.88 7.51
CA LYS A 106 5.02 -8.28 7.11
C LYS A 106 4.73 -8.42 5.61
N ILE A 107 3.90 -7.57 5.01
CA ILE A 107 3.62 -7.67 3.57
C ILE A 107 4.87 -7.31 2.74
N ARG A 108 5.63 -6.30 3.15
CA ARG A 108 6.89 -5.93 2.47
C ARG A 108 7.93 -7.06 2.54
N ASP A 109 7.96 -7.78 3.65
CA ASP A 109 8.79 -8.96 3.83
C ASP A 109 8.35 -10.15 2.96
N LEU A 110 7.05 -10.25 2.64
CA LEU A 110 6.51 -11.24 1.73
C LEU A 110 6.84 -10.92 0.25
N SER A 111 6.94 -9.64 -0.10
CA SER A 111 7.28 -9.23 -1.48
C SER A 111 8.79 -9.28 -1.77
N ASN A 112 9.64 -9.01 -0.78
CA ASN A 112 11.08 -8.78 -0.99
C ASN A 112 12.00 -9.98 -0.75
N SER A 113 11.47 -11.17 -0.48
CA SER A 113 12.33 -12.22 0.07
C SER A 113 13.11 -13.02 -0.97
N ILE A 114 14.42 -12.80 -1.01
CA ILE A 114 15.43 -13.78 -1.47
C ILE A 114 15.41 -15.06 -0.61
N LYS A 115 14.78 -15.03 0.57
CA LYS A 115 14.63 -16.14 1.53
C LYS A 115 13.31 -16.94 1.41
N ARG A 116 12.27 -16.49 0.72
CA ARG A 116 10.96 -17.18 0.68
C ARG A 116 10.49 -17.36 -0.76
N CYS A 117 9.93 -18.52 -1.09
CA CYS A 117 9.44 -18.82 -2.43
C CYS A 117 7.95 -19.18 -2.37
N PHE A 118 7.12 -18.61 -3.25
CA PHE A 118 5.75 -19.07 -3.39
C PHE A 118 5.74 -20.46 -4.03
N ILE A 119 5.78 -21.52 -3.23
CA ILE A 119 5.62 -22.89 -3.72
C ILE A 119 4.33 -23.46 -3.17
N SER A 120 3.25 -23.21 -3.91
CA SER A 120 2.18 -24.20 -4.01
C SER A 120 1.35 -23.92 -5.26
N ARG A 121 1.67 -24.64 -6.35
CA ARG A 121 0.77 -24.79 -7.51
C ARG A 121 -0.54 -25.50 -7.14
N PHE A 122 -0.67 -26.00 -5.91
CA PHE A 122 -1.79 -26.83 -5.44
C PHE A 122 -2.81 -26.05 -4.60
N ASP A 123 -2.44 -24.94 -3.96
CA ASP A 123 -3.28 -24.27 -2.94
C ASP A 123 -3.87 -22.93 -3.35
N LEU A 124 -3.46 -22.39 -4.50
CA LEU A 124 -4.10 -21.20 -5.07
C LEU A 124 -5.58 -21.43 -5.45
N GLN A 125 -6.04 -22.68 -5.49
CA GLN A 125 -7.46 -22.97 -5.57
C GLN A 125 -8.17 -22.53 -4.28
N ARG A 126 -9.17 -21.64 -4.42
CA ARG A 126 -10.13 -21.24 -3.36
C ARG A 126 -9.61 -20.25 -2.30
N ASN A 127 -8.91 -19.19 -2.70
CA ASN A 127 -8.54 -18.07 -1.81
C ASN A 127 -7.66 -18.45 -0.59
N LYS A 128 -6.91 -19.56 -0.65
CA LYS A 128 -6.06 -20.03 0.46
C LYS A 128 -4.60 -20.15 0.02
N ILE A 129 -3.88 -19.03 -0.01
CA ILE A 129 -2.47 -19.06 -0.37
C ILE A 129 -1.68 -19.66 0.80
N ARG A 130 -1.06 -20.83 0.56
CA ARG A 130 -0.04 -21.39 1.45
C ARG A 130 1.33 -20.99 0.92
N LEU A 131 2.20 -20.53 1.81
CA LEU A 131 3.57 -20.17 1.46
C LEU A 131 4.51 -21.27 1.92
N TRP A 132 5.46 -21.63 1.07
CA TRP A 132 6.56 -22.49 1.47
C TRP A 132 7.79 -21.63 1.68
N ILE A 133 8.23 -21.51 2.92
CA ILE A 133 9.33 -20.65 3.29
C ILE A 133 10.56 -21.52 3.49
N TRP A 134 11.61 -21.22 2.73
CA TRP A 134 12.91 -21.79 3.01
C TRP A 134 13.57 -20.97 4.13
N ASP A 135 13.65 -21.52 5.33
CA ASP A 135 14.32 -20.86 6.44
C ASP A 135 15.84 -21.06 6.27
N LYS A 136 16.51 -20.06 5.68
CA LYS A 136 17.97 -20.05 5.51
C LYS A 136 18.73 -20.24 6.83
N ASP A 137 18.20 -19.72 7.93
CA ASP A 137 18.87 -19.72 9.22
C ASP A 137 18.77 -21.11 9.90
N LYS A 138 17.74 -21.89 9.56
CA LYS A 138 17.57 -23.28 10.00
C LYS A 138 17.96 -24.35 8.96
N GLY A 139 18.12 -23.96 7.69
CA GLY A 139 18.43 -24.87 6.58
C GLY A 139 17.31 -25.85 6.24
N ILE A 140 16.06 -25.56 6.62
CA ILE A 140 14.88 -26.43 6.40
C ILE A 140 13.76 -25.69 5.68
N ASP A 141 12.93 -26.46 4.96
CA ASP A 141 11.69 -25.96 4.39
C ASP A 141 10.58 -25.94 5.47
N GLU A 142 10.02 -24.76 5.76
CA GLU A 142 8.88 -24.58 6.66
C GLU A 142 7.63 -24.17 5.85
N ILE A 143 6.49 -24.82 6.09
CA ILE A 143 5.22 -24.39 5.51
C ILE A 143 4.62 -23.33 6.43
N GLU A 144 4.66 -22.06 6.02
CA GLU A 144 3.95 -20.99 6.71
C GLU A 144 2.56 -20.80 6.06
N LYS A 145 1.53 -20.94 6.88
CA LYS A 145 0.16 -20.57 6.48
C LYS A 145 -0.03 -19.08 6.77
N VAL A 146 -0.02 -18.27 5.73
CA VAL A 146 -0.31 -16.84 5.84
C VAL A 146 -1.78 -16.60 5.51
N ASP A 147 -2.54 -16.11 6.49
CA ASP A 147 -3.88 -15.56 6.25
C ASP A 147 -3.73 -14.19 5.60
N LEU A 148 -3.59 -14.19 4.27
CA LEU A 148 -3.45 -12.95 3.50
C LEU A 148 -4.65 -12.04 3.72
N LYS A 149 -5.87 -12.57 3.78
CA LYS A 149 -7.07 -11.74 3.96
C LYS A 149 -6.97 -10.93 5.25
N ASN A 150 -6.69 -11.58 6.38
CA ASN A 150 -6.52 -10.87 7.65
C ASN A 150 -5.32 -9.91 7.62
N LEU A 151 -4.21 -10.31 7.00
CA LEU A 151 -3.03 -9.46 6.87
C LEU A 151 -3.31 -8.18 6.07
N PHE A 152 -4.05 -8.28 4.95
CA PHE A 152 -4.47 -7.14 4.15
C PHE A 152 -5.46 -6.23 4.90
N GLU A 153 -6.38 -6.77 5.69
CA GLU A 153 -7.28 -5.96 6.53
C GLU A 153 -6.53 -5.14 7.59
N LEU A 154 -5.56 -5.76 8.26
CA LEU A 154 -4.69 -5.07 9.22
C LEU A 154 -3.85 -4.00 8.52
N TYR A 155 -3.26 -4.33 7.38
CA TYR A 155 -2.51 -3.37 6.57
C TYR A 155 -3.37 -2.17 6.15
N LYS A 156 -4.61 -2.39 5.67
CA LYS A 156 -5.52 -1.30 5.30
C LYS A 156 -5.82 -0.38 6.49
N SER A 157 -5.97 -0.95 7.67
CA SER A 157 -6.18 -0.19 8.91
C SER A 157 -4.96 0.66 9.28
N GLU A 158 -3.76 0.11 9.16
CA GLU A 158 -2.49 0.82 9.39
C GLU A 158 -2.28 1.94 8.35
N ALA A 159 -2.45 1.63 7.07
CA ALA A 159 -2.35 2.60 5.97
C ALA A 159 -3.33 3.77 6.13
N ALA A 160 -4.59 3.48 6.49
CA ALA A 160 -5.58 4.53 6.79
C ALA A 160 -5.15 5.42 7.96
N SER A 161 -4.49 4.86 8.98
CA SER A 161 -3.95 5.63 10.11
C SER A 161 -2.85 6.61 9.66
N TYR A 162 -1.93 6.15 8.80
CA TYR A 162 -0.87 7.02 8.26
C TYR A 162 -1.42 8.09 7.32
N LEU A 163 -2.36 7.72 6.44
CA LEU A 163 -3.05 8.67 5.57
C LEU A 163 -3.84 9.72 6.35
N ASN A 164 -4.42 9.35 7.49
CA ASN A 164 -5.06 10.33 8.37
C ASN A 164 -4.05 11.35 8.91
N LYS A 165 -2.87 10.91 9.36
CA LYS A 165 -1.81 11.83 9.83
C LYS A 165 -1.33 12.76 8.71
N ILE A 166 -1.14 12.22 7.51
CA ILE A 166 -0.78 12.99 6.31
C ILE A 166 -1.84 14.05 6.02
N HIS A 167 -3.12 13.66 6.03
CA HIS A 167 -4.22 14.57 5.77
C HIS A 167 -4.34 15.69 6.82
N GLN A 168 -4.12 15.39 8.10
CA GLN A 168 -4.07 16.44 9.14
C GLN A 168 -2.92 17.42 8.89
N ALA A 169 -1.71 16.91 8.63
CA ALA A 169 -0.55 17.76 8.32
C ALA A 169 -0.74 18.59 7.05
N GLN A 170 -1.43 18.04 6.04
CA GLN A 170 -1.84 18.76 4.84
C GLN A 170 -2.77 19.93 5.16
N ILE A 171 -3.79 19.72 6.00
CA ILE A 171 -4.71 20.79 6.44
C ILE A 171 -3.94 21.86 7.21
N GLU A 172 -3.03 21.49 8.10
CA GLU A 172 -2.20 22.45 8.85
C GLU A 172 -1.30 23.28 7.92
N LYS A 173 -0.74 22.66 6.88
CA LYS A 173 0.19 23.29 5.95
C LYS A 173 -0.49 24.22 4.93
N TYR A 174 -1.68 23.85 4.46
CA TYR A 174 -2.33 24.49 3.30
C TYR A 174 -3.76 24.99 3.57
N GLY A 175 -4.33 24.71 4.74
CA GLY A 175 -5.73 25.00 5.09
C GLY A 175 -6.70 23.90 4.67
N GLU A 176 -7.98 24.05 5.04
CA GLU A 176 -9.08 23.22 4.52
C GLU A 176 -9.53 23.72 3.14
N PHE A 177 -9.94 22.80 2.28
CA PHE A 177 -10.50 23.07 0.95
C PHE A 177 -11.46 21.96 0.52
#